data_AF-A0A378PID8-F1
#
_entry.id   AF-A0A378PID8-F1
#
_cell.length_a   1.000
_cell.length_b   1.000
_cell.length_c   1.000
_cell.angle_alpha   90.00
_cell.angle_beta   90.00
_cell.angle_gamma   90.00
#
_symmetry.space_group_name_H-M   'P 1'
#
loop_
_entity.id
_entity.type
_entity.pdbx_description
1 polymer ?
#
loop_
_entity_poly.entity_id
_entity_poly.type
_entity_poly.pdbx_seq_one_letter_code
_entity_poly.pdbx_strand_id
1 'polypeptide(L)' 'MEIITETLQKGEGMVLVGFGTFVVKECAVRFGRNPQTGESIEIAATKVASFKAGKALKDAVNSKPAKSAKKSKK' A
#
# COMPACT_ATOMS: atom_id res chain seq x y z
N MET A 1 6.67 -0.58 16.63
CA MET A 1 6.84 -0.74 15.16
C MET A 1 7.13 -2.19 14.78
N GLU A 2 7.79 -2.95 15.66
CA GLU A 2 8.17 -4.36 15.48
C GLU A 2 7.03 -5.26 14.98
N ILE A 3 5.84 -5.19 15.59
CA ILE A 3 4.69 -6.03 15.22
C ILE A 3 4.24 -5.80 13.76
N ILE A 4 4.31 -4.56 13.25
CA ILE A 4 3.93 -4.23 11.86
C ILE A 4 4.97 -4.83 10.91
N THR A 5 6.25 -4.70 11.21
CA THR A 5 7.33 -5.32 10.44
C THR A 5 7.25 -6.84 10.44
N GLU A 6 6.99 -7.47 11.58
CA GLU A 6 6.89 -8.93 11.68
C GLU A 6 5.70 -9.49 10.91
N THR A 7 4.53 -8.84 11.01
CA THR A 7 3.33 -9.25 10.25
C THR A 7 3.53 -9.10 8.75
N LEU A 8 4.14 -8.00 8.31
CA LEU A 8 4.46 -7.79 6.90
C LEU A 8 5.56 -8.73 6.39
N GLN A 9 6.54 -9.10 7.22
CA GLN A 9 7.54 -10.12 6.85
C GLN A 9 6.90 -11.49 6.61
N LYS A 10 5.87 -11.84 7.39
CA LYS A 10 5.07 -13.07 7.19
C LYS A 10 4.19 -13.02 5.92
N GLY A 11 4.11 -11.87 5.24
CA GLY A 11 3.23 -11.68 4.09
C GLY A 11 1.79 -11.36 4.46
N GLU A 12 1.51 -11.18 5.74
CA GLU A 12 0.17 -10.94 6.26
C GLU A 12 -0.17 -9.45 6.25
N GLY A 13 -1.43 -9.13 5.96
CA GLY A 13 -1.93 -7.76 6.06
C GLY A 13 -2.36 -7.43 7.49
N MET A 14 -2.04 -6.23 7.95
CA MET A 14 -2.48 -5.72 9.26
C MET A 14 -3.45 -4.54 9.09
N VAL A 15 -4.62 -4.64 9.71
CA VAL A 15 -5.58 -3.53 9.80
C VAL A 15 -5.41 -2.84 11.15
N LEU A 16 -5.09 -1.54 11.10
CA LEU A 16 -5.12 -0.66 12.26
C LEU A 16 -6.41 0.16 12.20
N VAL A 17 -7.38 -0.23 13.01
CA VAL A 17 -8.70 0.42 13.06
C VAL A 17 -8.54 1.92 13.30
N GLY A 18 -9.20 2.73 12.47
CA GLY A 18 -9.08 4.20 12.51
C GLY A 18 -7.87 4.78 11.78
N PHE A 19 -6.77 4.04 11.62
CA PHE A 19 -5.56 4.55 10.96
C PHE A 19 -5.47 4.13 9.49
N GLY A 20 -5.58 2.84 9.21
CA GLY A 20 -5.44 2.30 7.86
C GLY A 20 -5.06 0.83 7.83
N THR A 21 -4.69 0.34 6.65
CA THR A 21 -4.36 -1.06 6.43
C THR A 21 -2.99 -1.17 5.75
N PHE A 22 -2.11 -1.97 6.33
CA PHE A 22 -0.86 -2.38 5.71
C PHE A 22 -1.08 -3.71 4.99
N VAL A 23 -0.63 -3.79 3.74
CA VAL A 23 -0.78 -4.98 2.90
C VAL A 23 0.53 -5.22 2.16
N VAL A 24 0.97 -6.47 2.10
CA VAL A 24 2.06 -6.89 1.22
C VAL A 24 1.50 -7.15 -0.18
N LYS A 25 2.06 -6.47 -1.18
CA LYS A 25 1.73 -6.71 -2.58
C LYS A 25 2.90 -7.37 -3.27
N GLU A 26 2.60 -8.37 -4.08
CA GLU A 26 3.57 -8.97 -4.97
C GLU A 26 3.60 -8.15 -6.26
N CYS A 27 4.76 -7.60 -6.58
CA CYS A 27 5.02 -6.96 -7.85
C CYS A 27 5.68 -7.99 -8.77
N ALA A 28 5.03 -8.25 -9.90
CA ALA A 28 5.55 -9.14 -10.92
C ALA A 28 6.83 -8.60 -11.58
N VAL A 29 7.57 -9.49 -12.21
CA VAL A 29 8.72 -9.14 -13.05
C VAL A 29 8.28 -8.16 -14.12
N ARG A 30 9.06 -7.09 -14.30
CA ARG A 30 8.82 -6.09 -15.32
C ARG A 30 10.14 -5.54 -15.85
N PHE A 31 10.12 -5.10 -17.10
CA PHE A 31 11.27 -4.44 -17.71
C PHE A 31 11.18 -2.95 -17.44
N GLY A 32 12.21 -2.42 -16.79
CA GLY A 32 12.43 -0.99 -16.60
C GLY A 32 13.53 -0.48 -17.52
N ARG A 33 13.79 0.82 -17.50
CA ARG A 33 14.87 1.44 -18.23
C ARG A 33 15.82 2.10 -17.25
N ASN A 34 17.14 1.87 -17.40
CA ASN A 34 18.12 2.55 -16.57
C ASN A 34 18.05 4.06 -16.83
N PRO A 35 17.77 4.92 -15.83
CA PRO A 35 17.74 6.37 -16.03
C PRO A 35 19.10 6.96 -16.42
N GLN A 36 20.22 6.26 -16.18
CA GLN A 36 21.56 6.74 -16.53
C GLN A 36 22.04 6.25 -17.91
N THR A 37 21.79 4.99 -18.29
CA THR A 37 22.31 4.41 -19.55
C THR A 37 21.25 4.19 -20.63
N GLY A 38 19.96 4.22 -20.28
CA GLY A 38 18.86 3.97 -21.20
C GLY A 38 18.70 2.50 -21.62
N GLU A 39 19.47 1.58 -21.05
CA GLU A 39 19.35 0.14 -21.31
C GLU A 39 18.12 -0.45 -20.61
N SER A 40 17.58 -1.52 -21.19
CA SER A 40 16.48 -2.27 -20.59
C SER A 40 17.01 -3.15 -19.47
N ILE A 41 16.48 -2.99 -18.26
CA ILE A 41 16.84 -3.79 -17.09
C ILE A 41 15.62 -4.60 -16.66
N GLU A 42 15.84 -5.89 -16.42
CA GLU A 42 14.85 -6.74 -15.78
C GLU A 42 14.76 -6.42 -14.29
N ILE A 43 13.58 -6.00 -13.82
CA ILE A 43 13.29 -5.78 -12.42
C ILE A 43 12.61 -7.05 -11.90
N ALA A 44 13.33 -7.81 -11.08
CA ALA A 44 12.84 -9.05 -10.49
C ALA A 44 11.55 -8.85 -9.68
N ALA A 45 10.78 -9.94 -9.53
CA ALA A 45 9.58 -9.92 -8.71
C ALA A 45 9.93 -9.59 -7.25
N THR A 46 9.22 -8.63 -6.67
CA THR A 46 9.50 -8.13 -5.33
C THR A 46 8.22 -7.98 -4.52
N LYS A 47 8.33 -8.19 -3.21
CA LYS A 47 7.25 -7.93 -2.26
C LYS A 47 7.37 -6.49 -1.76
N VAL A 48 6.30 -5.72 -1.91
CA VAL A 48 6.27 -4.30 -1.53
C VAL A 48 5.23 -4.10 -0.44
N ALA A 49 5.63 -3.48 0.66
CA ALA A 49 4.72 -3.03 1.70
C ALA A 49 3.92 -1.83 1.18
N SER A 50 2.59 -1.93 1.20
CA SER A 50 1.68 -0.90 0.70
C SER A 50 0.72 -0.50 1.81
N PHE A 51 0.64 0.80 2.11
CA PHE A 51 -0.27 1.34 3.12
C PHE A 51 -1.50 1.97 2.47
N LYS A 52 -2.69 1.56 2.93
CA LYS A 52 -3.96 2.18 2.58
C LYS A 52 -4.45 3.00 3.77
N ALA A 53 -4.41 4.32 3.65
CA ALA A 53 -4.92 5.21 4.68
C ALA A 53 -6.43 5.00 4.91
N GLY A 54 -6.78 4.84 6.18
CA GLY A 54 -8.15 4.74 6.66
C GLY A 54 -8.89 6.06 6.56
N LYS A 55 -10.21 6.01 6.77
CA LYS A 55 -11.08 7.19 6.67
C LYS A 55 -10.68 8.27 7.69
N ALA A 56 -10.46 7.90 8.94
CA ALA A 56 -10.12 8.87 9.98
C ALA A 56 -8.79 9.59 9.73
N LEU A 57 -7.76 8.91 9.20
CA LEU A 57 -6.51 9.57 8.78
C LEU A 57 -6.75 10.55 7.62
N LYS A 58 -7.51 10.14 6.59
CA LYS A 58 -7.85 11.02 5.47
C LYS A 58 -8.66 12.25 5.88
N ASP A 59 -9.61 12.07 6.80
CA ASP A 59 -10.44 13.14 7.35
C ASP A 59 -9.64 14.07 8.29
N ALA A 60 -8.62 13.57 8.98
CA ALA A 60 -7.73 14.40 9.80
C ALA A 60 -6.80 15.26 8.96
N VAL A 61 -6.35 14.76 7.80
CA VAL A 61 -5.42 15.47 6.91
C VAL A 61 -6.15 16.45 5.98
N ASN A 62 -7.35 16.10 5.51
CA ASN A 62 -8.18 16.99 4.72
C ASN A 62 -9.15 17.73 5.63
N SER A 63 -9.09 19.06 5.67
CA SER A 63 -9.91 19.96 6.51
C SER A 63 -11.44 19.92 6.24
N LYS A 64 -11.95 18.91 5.53
CA LYS A 64 -13.37 18.71 5.25
C LYS A 64 -13.69 17.23 5.44
N PRO A 65 -14.69 16.87 6.29
CA PRO A 65 -15.03 15.47 6.51
C PRO A 65 -15.50 14.87 5.18
N ALA A 66 -14.75 13.89 4.65
CA ALA A 66 -15.13 13.23 3.42
C ALA A 66 -16.35 12.34 3.73
N LYS A 67 -17.54 12.85 3.37
CA LYS A 67 -18.79 12.09 3.42
C LYS A 67 -18.60 10.78 2.64
N SER A 68 -18.79 9.67 3.34
CA SER A 68 -18.73 8.31 2.81
C SER A 68 -19.77 8.11 1.72
N ALA A 69 -19.34 7.90 0.48
CA ALA A 69 -20.17 7.36 -0.58
C ALA A 69 -20.59 5.93 -0.20
N LYS A 70 -21.86 5.78 0.21
CA LYS A 70 -22.55 4.51 0.42
C LYS A 70 -22.65 3.81 -0.94
N LYS A 71 -21.75 2.88 -1.28
CA LYS A 71 -21.91 2.07 -2.49
C LYS A 71 -22.77 0.84 -2.15
N SER A 72 -24.00 0.92 -2.64
CA SER A 72 -25.03 -0.11 -2.70
C SER A 72 -24.47 -1.47 -3.15
N LYS A 73 -24.79 -2.51 -2.38
CA LYS A 73 -24.75 -3.91 -2.83
C LYS A 73 -26.06 -4.15 -3.60
N LYS A 74 -25.98 -4.48 -4.88
CA LYS A 74 -27.03 -5.16 -5.64
C LYS A 74 -26.42 -6.48 -6.10
#